data_AF-A0A1C5KG04-F1
#
_entry.id   AF-A0A1C5KG04-F1
#
_cell.length_a   1.000
_cell.length_b   1.000
_cell.length_c   1.000
_cell.angle_alpha   90.00
_cell.angle_beta   90.00
_cell.angle_gamma   90.00
#
_symmetry.space_group_name_H-M   'P 1'
#
loop_
_entity.id
_entity.type
_entity.pdbx_description
1 polymer ?
#
loop_
_entity_poly.entity_id
_entity_poly.type
_entity_poly.pdbx_seq_one_letter_code
_entity_poly.pdbx_strand_id
1 'polypeptide(L)'
;MVFVPLTEDNRLCAKEIIGNRANLTKWQNDFHAYMVEKYPDLERGESASKTGRKHISTRLFKQAVNLSKQARAIEATLDGITPFNAGKKKEEALSLLKKWFPQMENFSGQLKKYKVTISDLLTENEQLEARAKASEKGKMKDTMEQAKLESELKDIQRLVDRIPPEVLAELKRQQRHTKER
;
A
#
# COMPACT_ATOMS: atom_id res chain seq x y z
N MET A 1 -1.41 19.71 7.82
CA MET A 1 -1.95 19.14 9.07
C MET A 1 -0.95 18.09 9.54
N VAL A 2 -0.50 18.19 10.78
CA VAL A 2 0.30 17.15 11.43
C VAL A 2 -0.61 16.52 12.48
N PHE A 3 -0.64 15.20 12.56
CA PHE A 3 -1.41 14.51 13.60
C PHE A 3 -0.46 13.59 14.39
N VAL A 4 -0.70 13.50 15.69
CA VAL A 4 0.05 12.60 16.58
C VAL A 4 -0.72 11.29 16.64
N PRO A 5 -0.12 10.16 16.27
CA PRO A 5 -0.82 8.89 16.23
C PRO A 5 -0.88 8.25 17.63
N LEU A 6 -1.83 8.71 18.45
CA LEU A 6 -2.15 8.14 19.76
C LEU A 6 -3.36 7.20 19.64
N THR A 7 -3.19 5.96 20.10
CA THR A 7 -4.30 5.00 20.22
C THR A 7 -5.13 5.28 21.48
N GLU A 8 -6.31 4.68 21.57
CA GLU A 8 -7.19 4.82 22.74
C GLU A 8 -6.50 4.36 24.05
N ASP A 9 -5.58 3.39 23.95
CA ASP A 9 -4.71 2.92 25.03
C ASP A 9 -3.51 3.86 25.32
N ASN A 10 -3.51 5.10 24.80
CA ASN A 10 -2.42 6.08 24.90
C ASN A 10 -1.06 5.64 24.34
N ARG A 11 -1.04 4.67 23.42
CA ARG A 11 0.22 4.22 22.78
C ARG A 11 0.47 5.01 21.50
N LEU A 12 1.74 5.32 21.25
CA LEU A 12 2.17 5.96 20.00
C LEU A 12 2.32 4.91 18.89
N CYS A 13 1.26 4.68 18.12
CA CYS A 13 1.25 3.69 17.05
C CYS A 13 0.55 4.20 15.77
N ALA A 14 1.35 4.68 14.81
CA ALA A 14 0.84 5.07 13.49
C ALA A 14 0.27 3.90 12.70
N LYS A 15 0.81 2.69 12.90
CA LYS A 15 0.39 1.49 12.19
C LYS A 15 -1.03 1.07 12.54
N GLU A 16 -1.44 1.25 13.79
CA GLU A 16 -2.81 0.95 14.22
C GLU A 16 -3.83 1.97 13.69
N ILE A 17 -3.45 3.25 13.64
CA ILE A 17 -4.36 4.33 13.22
C ILE A 17 -4.48 4.43 11.70
N ILE A 18 -3.34 4.46 10.99
CA ILE A 18 -3.32 4.55 9.52
C ILE A 18 -3.65 3.18 8.90
N GLY A 19 -3.23 2.11 9.57
CA GLY A 19 -3.50 0.75 9.14
C GLY A 19 -2.69 0.30 7.93
N ASN A 20 -3.25 -0.67 7.21
CA ASN A 20 -2.70 -1.22 5.97
C ASN A 20 -3.26 -0.49 4.73
N ARG A 21 -2.93 -0.99 3.52
CA ARG A 21 -3.38 -0.40 2.26
C ARG A 21 -4.92 -0.35 2.12
N ALA A 22 -5.63 -1.34 2.67
CA ALA A 22 -7.09 -1.36 2.65
C ALA A 22 -7.68 -0.27 3.56
N ASN A 23 -7.14 -0.11 4.76
CA ASN A 23 -7.54 0.95 5.68
C ASN A 23 -7.26 2.34 5.09
N LEU A 24 -6.13 2.53 4.42
CA LEU A 24 -5.81 3.79 3.73
C LEU A 24 -6.83 4.12 2.63
N THR A 25 -7.30 3.10 1.90
CA THR A 25 -8.33 3.27 0.86
C THR A 25 -9.68 3.60 1.47
N LYS A 26 -10.02 2.98 2.60
CA LYS A 26 -11.22 3.30 3.38
C LYS A 26 -11.16 4.74 3.91
N TRP A 27 -10.03 5.16 4.48
CA TRP A 27 -9.80 6.54 4.92
C TRP A 27 -10.00 7.58 3.80
N GLN A 28 -9.55 7.28 2.57
CA GLN A 28 -9.79 8.17 1.43
C GLN A 28 -11.28 8.29 1.08
N ASN A 29 -12.04 7.20 1.20
CA ASN A 29 -13.50 7.23 1.00
C ASN A 29 -14.21 8.02 2.09
N ASP A 30 -13.90 7.71 3.35
CA ASP A 30 -14.57 8.31 4.52
C ASP A 30 -14.28 9.83 4.57
N PHE A 31 -13.04 10.23 4.27
CA PHE A 31 -12.67 11.63 4.17
C PHE A 31 -13.40 12.34 3.02
N HIS A 32 -13.51 11.72 1.85
CA HIS A 32 -14.24 12.29 0.72
C HIS A 32 -15.73 12.43 1.04
N ALA A 33 -16.35 11.42 1.64
CA ALA A 33 -17.76 11.47 2.07
C ALA A 33 -18.04 12.65 3.02
N TYR A 34 -17.14 12.89 3.98
CA TYR A 34 -17.23 14.05 4.88
C TYR A 34 -17.01 15.39 4.17
N MET A 35 -16.08 15.43 3.19
CA MET A 35 -15.76 16.67 2.47
C MET A 35 -16.84 17.06 1.45
N VAL A 36 -17.51 16.10 0.81
CA VAL A 36 -18.61 16.37 -0.14
C VAL A 36 -19.78 17.07 0.52
N GLU A 37 -20.07 16.76 1.78
CA GLU A 37 -21.12 17.44 2.55
C GLU A 37 -20.88 18.96 2.67
N LYS A 38 -19.61 19.38 2.70
CA LYS A 38 -19.22 20.80 2.77
C LYS A 38 -18.85 21.40 1.41
N TYR A 39 -18.38 20.58 0.47
CA TYR A 39 -17.89 20.99 -0.84
C TYR A 39 -18.42 20.03 -1.92
N PRO A 40 -19.63 20.29 -2.46
CA PRO A 40 -20.28 19.38 -3.41
C PRO A 40 -19.50 19.17 -4.72
N ASP A 41 -18.72 20.16 -5.14
CA ASP A 41 -17.93 20.12 -6.37
C ASP A 41 -16.63 19.29 -6.23
N LEU A 42 -16.32 18.79 -5.03
CA LEU A 42 -15.10 18.05 -4.80
C LEU A 42 -15.25 16.60 -5.28
N GLU A 43 -14.62 16.30 -6.42
CA GLU A 43 -14.57 14.93 -6.94
C GLU A 43 -13.52 14.07 -6.23
N ARG A 44 -13.82 12.78 -6.11
CA ARG A 44 -12.90 11.80 -5.54
C ARG A 44 -11.80 11.48 -6.54
N GLY A 45 -10.55 11.54 -6.08
CA GLY A 45 -9.42 11.01 -6.87
C GLY A 45 -9.55 9.51 -7.16
N GLU A 46 -9.07 9.09 -8.32
CA GLU A 46 -9.00 7.67 -8.67
C GLU A 46 -8.02 6.92 -7.76
N SER A 47 -8.41 5.73 -7.29
CA SER A 47 -7.59 4.96 -6.36
C SER A 47 -6.29 4.47 -7.00
N ALA A 48 -5.19 4.55 -6.25
CA ALA A 48 -3.87 4.08 -6.69
C ALA A 48 -3.84 2.60 -7.09
N SER A 49 -4.71 1.76 -6.50
CA SER A 49 -4.87 0.35 -6.90
C SER A 49 -5.43 0.17 -8.31
N LYS A 50 -6.26 1.10 -8.80
CA LYS A 50 -6.83 1.05 -10.15
C LYS A 50 -5.90 1.70 -11.18
N THR A 51 -5.22 2.77 -10.79
CA THR A 51 -4.40 3.59 -11.71
C THR A 51 -2.92 3.21 -11.72
N GLY A 52 -2.44 2.45 -10.74
CA GLY A 52 -1.02 2.14 -10.56
C GLY A 52 -0.14 3.37 -10.31
N ARG A 53 -0.74 4.54 -10.07
CA ARG A 53 -0.03 5.81 -9.94
C ARG A 53 0.78 5.83 -8.66
N LYS A 54 2.10 5.97 -8.79
CA LYS A 54 3.02 6.15 -7.66
C LYS A 54 3.19 7.63 -7.34
N HIS A 55 3.46 7.91 -6.06
CA HIS A 55 3.80 9.26 -5.62
C HIS A 55 5.09 9.74 -6.30
N ILE A 56 5.06 10.97 -6.80
CA ILE A 56 6.20 11.66 -7.40
C ILE A 56 6.56 12.84 -6.49
N SER A 57 7.85 13.04 -6.25
CA SER A 57 8.32 14.16 -5.45
C SER A 57 7.84 15.50 -6.04
N THR A 58 7.46 16.44 -5.18
CA THR A 58 6.95 17.75 -5.59
C THR A 58 7.93 18.51 -6.47
N ARG A 59 9.24 18.36 -6.23
CA ARG A 59 10.31 18.93 -7.06
C ARG A 59 10.27 18.37 -8.48
N LEU A 60 10.19 17.05 -8.63
CA LEU A 60 10.18 16.40 -9.95
C LEU A 60 8.88 16.72 -10.71
N PHE A 61 7.75 16.76 -9.99
CA PHE A 61 6.48 17.21 -10.56
C PHE A 61 6.57 18.65 -11.09
N LYS A 62 7.10 19.59 -10.30
CA LYS A 62 7.27 20.99 -10.72
C LYS A 62 8.22 21.12 -11.92
N GLN A 63 9.30 20.34 -11.95
CA GLN A 63 10.23 20.30 -13.08
C GLN A 63 9.54 19.79 -14.35
N ALA A 64 8.75 18.72 -14.26
CA ALA A 64 7.96 18.19 -15.37
C ALA A 64 6.96 19.24 -15.89
N VAL A 65 6.18 19.86 -15.01
CA VAL A 65 5.20 20.90 -15.39
C VAL A 65 5.87 22.10 -16.05
N ASN A 66 7.03 22.53 -15.55
CA ASN A 66 7.76 23.65 -16.15
C ASN A 66 8.29 23.30 -17.55
N LEU A 67 8.86 22.10 -17.72
CA LEU A 67 9.31 21.60 -19.02
C LEU A 67 8.15 21.49 -20.03
N SER A 68 6.97 21.03 -19.59
CA SER A 68 5.77 20.98 -20.44
C SER A 68 5.27 22.37 -20.82
N LYS A 69 5.32 23.35 -19.91
CA LYS A 69 4.97 24.75 -20.24
C LYS A 69 5.92 25.35 -21.26
N GLN A 70 7.23 25.10 -21.12
CA GLN A 70 8.23 25.53 -22.09
C GLN A 70 8.03 24.85 -23.46
N ALA A 71 7.70 23.56 -23.48
CA ALA A 71 7.39 22.84 -24.71
C ALA A 71 6.18 23.44 -25.44
N ARG A 72 5.08 23.72 -24.73
CA ARG A 72 3.90 24.40 -25.32
C ARG A 72 4.22 25.80 -25.83
N ALA A 73 5.08 26.54 -25.12
CA ALA A 73 5.52 27.86 -25.58
C ALA A 73 6.34 27.75 -26.88
N ILE A 74 7.21 26.73 -26.99
CA ILE A 74 7.96 26.44 -28.21
C ILE A 74 7.00 26.07 -29.36
N GLU A 75 6.05 25.17 -29.13
CA GLU A 75 5.01 24.80 -30.11
C GLU A 75 4.23 26.04 -30.60
N ALA A 76 3.75 26.89 -29.69
CA ALA A 76 3.04 28.11 -30.06
C ALA A 76 3.92 29.11 -30.85
N THR A 77 5.22 29.20 -30.55
CA THR A 77 6.14 30.03 -31.34
C THR A 77 6.41 29.47 -32.74
N LEU A 78 6.40 28.14 -32.89
CA LEU A 78 6.57 27.45 -34.18
C LEU A 78 5.30 27.55 -35.04
N ASP A 79 4.13 27.36 -34.45
CA ASP A 79 2.83 27.49 -35.13
C ASP A 79 2.54 28.94 -35.55
N GLY A 80 3.06 29.91 -34.78
CA GLY A 80 2.94 31.33 -35.08
C GLY A 80 3.91 31.86 -36.15
N ILE A 81 4.63 31.00 -36.87
CA ILE A 81 5.55 31.38 -37.95
C ILE A 81 4.75 31.74 -39.20
N THR A 82 4.68 33.03 -39.51
CA THR A 82 4.14 33.56 -40.76
C THR A 82 5.28 34.01 -41.68
N PRO A 83 5.09 34.02 -43.02
CA PRO A 83 6.16 34.36 -43.99
C PRO A 83 6.84 35.72 -43.74
N PHE A 84 6.13 36.67 -43.14
CA PHE A 84 6.64 38.00 -42.81
C PHE A 84 7.50 38.06 -41.53
N ASN A 85 7.31 37.13 -40.58
CA ASN A 85 7.97 37.14 -39.26
C ASN A 85 8.89 35.93 -39.02
N ALA A 86 9.11 35.12 -40.05
CA ALA A 86 9.81 33.84 -39.96
C ALA A 86 11.26 33.96 -39.47
N GLY A 87 11.98 35.03 -39.82
CA GLY A 87 13.36 35.23 -39.37
C GLY A 87 13.46 35.37 -37.85
N LYS A 88 12.75 36.34 -37.27
CA LYS A 88 12.80 36.63 -35.82
C LYS A 88 12.23 35.50 -34.96
N LYS A 89 11.08 34.94 -35.35
CA LYS A 89 10.46 33.84 -34.58
C LYS A 89 11.26 32.53 -34.65
N LYS A 90 11.98 32.28 -35.76
CA LYS A 90 12.87 31.14 -35.86
C LYS A 90 14.07 31.28 -34.92
N GLU A 91 14.65 32.47 -34.79
CA GLU A 91 15.71 32.72 -33.81
C GLU A 91 15.21 32.60 -32.36
N GLU A 92 14.02 33.13 -32.06
CA GLU A 92 13.40 33.00 -30.74
C GLU A 92 13.13 31.53 -30.39
N ALA A 93 12.52 30.77 -31.30
CA ALA A 93 12.29 29.33 -31.13
C ALA A 93 13.61 28.56 -30.94
N LEU A 94 14.65 28.90 -31.70
CA LEU A 94 15.97 28.29 -31.57
C LEU A 94 16.63 28.58 -30.22
N SER A 95 16.46 29.81 -29.70
CA SER A 95 16.95 30.20 -28.38
C SER A 95 16.24 29.46 -27.24
N LEU A 96 14.92 29.25 -27.37
CA LEU A 96 14.10 28.51 -26.42
C LEU A 96 14.44 27.02 -26.44
N LEU A 97 14.58 26.44 -27.64
CA LEU A 97 15.03 25.05 -27.81
C LEU A 97 16.40 24.82 -27.19
N LYS A 98 17.37 25.73 -27.42
CA LYS A 98 18.73 25.61 -26.86
C LYS A 98 18.74 25.60 -25.33
N LYS A 99 17.80 26.28 -24.67
CA LYS A 99 17.64 26.26 -23.20
C LYS A 99 16.86 25.04 -22.71
N TRP A 100 15.88 24.58 -23.49
CA TRP A 100 15.01 23.47 -23.14
C TRP A 100 15.69 22.10 -23.25
N PHE A 101 16.50 21.87 -24.29
CA PHE A 101 17.18 20.60 -24.53
C PHE A 101 18.02 20.11 -23.34
N PRO A 102 18.92 20.92 -22.75
CA PRO A 102 19.71 20.50 -21.58
C PRO A 102 18.84 20.18 -20.35
N GLN A 103 17.73 20.89 -20.17
CA GLN A 103 16.82 20.65 -19.03
C GLN A 103 16.01 19.37 -19.23
N MET A 104 15.59 19.09 -20.47
CA MET A 104 14.91 17.86 -20.88
C MET A 104 15.84 16.65 -20.76
N GLU A 105 17.10 16.76 -21.19
CA GLU A 105 18.08 15.68 -21.09
C GLU A 105 18.38 15.32 -19.63
N ASN A 106 18.61 16.32 -18.77
CA ASN A 106 18.78 16.13 -17.33
C ASN A 106 17.54 15.48 -16.69
N PHE A 107 16.34 15.90 -17.09
CA PHE A 107 15.09 15.31 -16.62
C PHE A 107 14.92 13.86 -17.10
N SER A 108 15.33 13.55 -18.34
CA SER A 108 15.30 12.19 -18.87
C SER A 108 16.29 11.26 -18.15
N GLY A 109 17.47 11.75 -17.81
CA GLY A 109 18.47 11.03 -17.01
C GLY A 109 17.97 10.77 -15.59
N GLN A 110 17.28 11.74 -14.97
CA GLN A 110 16.61 11.54 -13.69
C GLN A 110 15.48 10.53 -13.79
N LEU A 111 14.63 10.62 -14.82
CA LEU A 111 13.54 9.67 -15.07
C LEU A 111 14.04 8.25 -15.28
N LYS A 112 15.16 8.04 -15.98
CA LYS A 112 15.77 6.70 -16.13
C LYS A 112 16.15 6.10 -14.77
N LYS A 113 16.76 6.88 -13.89
CA LYS A 113 17.08 6.44 -12.52
C LYS A 113 15.82 6.07 -11.74
N TYR A 114 14.81 6.94 -11.75
CA TYR A 114 13.54 6.65 -11.09
C TYR A 114 12.81 5.45 -11.69
N LYS A 115 12.86 5.24 -13.01
CA LYS A 115 12.24 4.08 -13.66
C LYS A 115 12.87 2.77 -13.18
N VAL A 116 14.21 2.71 -13.08
CA VAL A 116 14.92 1.54 -12.55
C VAL A 116 14.53 1.30 -11.09
N THR A 117 14.62 2.31 -10.22
CA THR A 117 14.24 2.18 -8.81
C THR A 117 12.75 1.84 -8.64
N ILE A 118 11.86 2.36 -9.51
CA ILE A 118 10.43 2.04 -9.47
C ILE A 118 10.19 0.58 -9.84
N SER A 119 10.90 0.03 -10.83
CA SER A 119 10.84 -1.39 -11.20
C SER A 119 11.34 -2.27 -10.06
N ASP A 120 12.47 -1.94 -9.45
CA ASP A 120 13.04 -2.68 -8.32
C ASP A 120 12.11 -2.66 -7.10
N LEU A 121 11.45 -1.52 -6.83
CA LEU A 121 10.45 -1.41 -5.78
C LEU A 121 9.12 -2.09 -6.13
N LEU A 122 8.80 -2.28 -7.42
CA LEU A 122 7.61 -3.06 -7.83
C LEU A 122 7.85 -4.54 -7.56
N THR A 123 9.00 -5.07 -7.97
CA THR A 123 9.36 -6.47 -7.72
C THR A 123 9.47 -6.76 -6.22
N GLU A 124 10.03 -5.84 -5.43
CA GLU A 124 10.05 -5.97 -3.97
C GLU A 124 8.62 -5.98 -3.38
N ASN A 125 7.71 -5.12 -3.85
CA ASN A 125 6.32 -5.13 -3.38
C ASN A 125 5.55 -6.39 -3.76
N GLU A 126 5.75 -6.93 -4.97
CA GLU A 126 5.14 -8.19 -5.39
C GLU A 126 5.62 -9.36 -4.52
N GLN A 127 6.91 -9.40 -4.19
CA GLN A 127 7.47 -10.38 -3.25
C GLN A 127 6.91 -10.22 -1.84
N LEU A 128 6.75 -8.98 -1.36
CA LEU A 128 6.13 -8.70 -0.07
C LEU A 128 4.66 -9.10 -0.03
N GLU A 129 3.89 -8.86 -1.10
CA GLU A 129 2.50 -9.31 -1.23
C GLU A 129 2.39 -10.84 -1.28
N ALA A 130 3.30 -11.51 -2.00
CA ALA A 130 3.36 -12.97 -2.03
C ALA A 130 3.69 -13.55 -0.65
N ARG A 131 4.64 -12.94 0.08
CA ARG A 131 4.96 -13.30 1.48
C ARG A 131 3.80 -13.04 2.43
N ALA A 132 3.09 -11.92 2.28
CA ALA A 132 1.92 -11.60 3.09
C ALA A 132 0.79 -12.62 2.86
N LYS A 133 0.48 -12.95 1.60
CA LYS A 133 -0.49 -14.00 1.24
C LYS A 133 -0.10 -15.38 1.76
N ALA A 134 1.19 -15.73 1.69
CA ALA A 134 1.71 -16.98 2.25
C ALA A 134 1.60 -17.01 3.78
N SER A 135 1.86 -15.87 4.46
CA SER A 135 1.72 -15.73 5.91
C SER A 135 0.27 -15.80 6.37
N GLU A 136 -0.68 -15.20 5.64
CA GLU A 136 -2.12 -15.34 5.92
C GLU A 136 -2.59 -16.79 5.75
N LYS A 137 -2.13 -17.48 4.70
CA LYS A 137 -2.45 -18.89 4.47
C LYS A 137 -1.88 -19.80 5.57
N GLY A 138 -0.72 -19.45 6.15
CA GLY A 138 -0.15 -20.14 7.31
C GLY A 138 -1.03 -19.98 8.55
N LYS A 139 -1.41 -18.75 8.90
CA LYS A 139 -2.29 -18.49 10.06
C LYS A 139 -3.67 -19.15 9.94
N MET A 140 -4.24 -19.20 8.74
CA MET A 140 -5.50 -19.92 8.50
C MET A 140 -5.38 -21.45 8.66
N LYS A 141 -4.22 -22.03 8.35
CA LYS A 141 -3.98 -23.46 8.59
C LYS A 141 -3.81 -23.76 10.07
N ASP A 142 -3.00 -22.95 10.77
CA ASP A 142 -2.74 -23.13 12.20
C ASP A 142 -4.03 -23.01 13.02
N THR A 143 -4.89 -22.03 12.69
CA THR A 143 -6.20 -21.86 13.36
C THR A 143 -7.16 -23.02 13.10
N MET A 144 -7.11 -23.64 11.91
CA MET A 144 -7.95 -24.79 11.58
C MET A 144 -7.48 -26.07 12.28
N GLU A 145 -6.16 -26.28 12.40
CA GLU A 145 -5.58 -27.40 13.15
C GLU A 145 -5.87 -27.26 14.65
N GLN A 146 -5.75 -26.04 15.19
CA GLN A 146 -6.06 -25.74 16.58
C GLN A 146 -7.54 -26.01 16.90
N ALA A 147 -8.48 -25.63 16.02
CA ALA A 147 -9.90 -25.90 16.19
C ALA A 147 -10.24 -27.41 16.16
N LYS A 148 -9.53 -28.21 15.36
CA LYS A 148 -9.69 -29.68 15.34
C LYS A 148 -9.22 -30.31 16.65
N LEU A 149 -8.03 -29.94 17.12
CA LEU A 149 -7.47 -30.41 18.40
C LEU A 149 -8.39 -30.06 19.58
N GLU A 150 -8.96 -28.84 19.60
CA GLU A 150 -9.93 -28.46 20.63
C GLU A 150 -11.22 -29.28 20.59
N SER A 151 -11.68 -29.69 19.41
CA SER A 151 -12.84 -30.60 19.28
C SER A 151 -12.52 -31.98 19.84
N GLU A 152 -11.37 -32.54 19.48
CA GLU A 152 -10.91 -33.84 19.97
C GLU A 152 -10.75 -33.85 21.49
N LEU A 153 -10.20 -32.78 22.07
CA LEU A 153 -10.10 -32.64 23.54
C LEU A 153 -11.48 -32.58 24.20
N LYS A 154 -12.44 -31.85 23.64
CA LYS A 154 -13.82 -31.81 24.17
C LYS A 154 -14.50 -33.17 24.10
N ASP A 155 -14.27 -33.93 23.04
CA ASP A 155 -14.83 -35.27 22.89
C ASP A 155 -14.22 -36.25 23.88
N ILE A 156 -12.90 -36.19 24.11
CA ILE A 156 -12.22 -36.96 25.16
C ILE A 156 -12.74 -36.57 26.55
N GLN A 157 -12.91 -35.27 26.82
CA GLN A 157 -13.41 -34.79 28.11
C GLN A 157 -14.84 -35.26 28.38
N ARG A 158 -15.72 -35.24 27.37
CA ARG A 158 -17.07 -35.83 27.46
C ARG A 158 -17.05 -37.34 27.71
N LEU A 159 -16.07 -38.05 27.14
CA LEU A 159 -15.92 -39.47 27.38
C LEU A 159 -15.51 -39.72 28.83
N VAL A 160 -14.56 -38.95 29.37
CA VAL A 160 -14.11 -39.03 30.76
C VAL A 160 -15.24 -38.69 31.74
N ASP A 161 -16.04 -37.65 31.47
CA ASP A 161 -17.16 -37.24 32.33
C ASP A 161 -18.30 -38.26 32.37
N ARG A 162 -18.42 -39.10 31.34
CA ARG A 162 -19.40 -40.20 31.27
C ARG A 162 -18.96 -41.46 32.01
N ILE A 163 -17.69 -41.55 32.42
CA ILE A 163 -17.21 -42.71 33.17
C ILE A 163 -17.76 -42.60 34.60
N PRO A 164 -18.52 -43.61 35.08
CA PRO A 164 -19.01 -43.61 36.45
C PRO A 164 -17.84 -43.54 37.46
N PRO A 165 -17.97 -42.76 38.55
CA PRO A 165 -16.89 -42.55 39.52
C PRO A 165 -16.42 -43.85 40.19
N GLU A 166 -17.26 -44.88 40.23
CA GLU A 166 -16.92 -46.22 40.75
C GLU A 166 -15.83 -46.91 39.91
N VAL A 167 -15.90 -46.80 38.58
CA VAL A 167 -14.92 -47.40 37.65
C VAL A 167 -13.57 -46.68 37.74
N LEU A 168 -13.58 -45.35 37.90
CA LEU A 168 -12.35 -44.56 38.11
C LEU A 168 -11.68 -44.87 39.45
N ALA A 169 -12.45 -45.17 40.50
CA ALA A 169 -11.93 -45.58 41.79
C ALA A 169 -11.28 -46.97 41.74
N GLU A 170 -11.86 -47.92 41.00
CA GLU A 170 -11.29 -49.24 40.75
C GLU A 170 -9.99 -49.17 39.93
N LEU A 171 -9.95 -48.33 38.89
CA LEU A 171 -8.75 -48.14 38.06
C LEU A 171 -7.58 -47.53 38.87
N LYS A 172 -7.87 -46.55 39.74
CA LYS A 172 -6.87 -45.96 40.65
C LYS A 172 -6.38 -46.94 41.71
N ARG A 173 -7.24 -47.86 42.18
CA ARG A 173 -6.85 -48.96 43.08
C ARG A 173 -5.94 -49.97 42.36
N GLN A 174 -6.26 -50.35 41.13
CA GLN A 174 -5.41 -51.24 40.33
C GLN A 174 -4.03 -50.63 40.02
N GLN A 175 -3.95 -49.36 39.61
CA GLN A 175 -2.67 -48.69 39.35
C GLN A 175 -1.77 -48.55 40.59
N ARG A 176 -2.36 -48.42 41.79
CA ARG A 176 -1.58 -48.42 43.04
C ARG A 176 -1.00 -49.81 43.35
N HIS A 177 -1.74 -50.88 43.07
CA HIS A 177 -1.24 -52.25 43.25
C HIS A 177 -0.15 -52.67 42.27
N THR A 178 -0.10 -52.11 41.06
CA THR A 178 0.97 -52.43 40.08
C THR A 178 2.28 -51.69 40.34
N LYS A 179 2.29 -50.66 41.20
CA LYS A 179 3.48 -49.84 41.51
C LYS A 179 4.23 -50.27 42.77
N GLU A 180 3.70 -51.24 43.52
CA GLU A 180 4.32 -51.84 44.72
C GLU A 180 4.88 -53.26 44.47
N ARG A 181 5.23 -53.59 43.22
CA ARG A 181 6.03 -54.79 42.88
C ARG A 181 7.31 -54.40 42.17
#